data_AF-A0A832GZX0-F1
#
_entry.id   AF-A0A832GZX0-F1
#
_cell.length_a   1.000
_cell.length_b   1.000
_cell.length_c   1.000
_cell.angle_alpha   90.00
_cell.angle_beta   90.00
_cell.angle_gamma   90.00
#
_symmetry.space_group_name_H-M   'P 1'
#
loop_
_entity.id
_entity.type
_entity.pdbx_description
1 polymer ?
#
loop_
_entity_poly.entity_id
_entity_poly.type
_entity_poly.pdbx_seq_one_letter_code
_entity_poly.pdbx_strand_id
1 'polypeptide(L)'
;MWSVLYYLRNDPDKLRWSQRVRGADVSIVDKALALDSEWRRLKAQIDELRHERNVLASKIAKAKPEERGALVEEARRLERTLAEAEKRLSEVEAERERVL
;
A
#
# COMPACT_ATOMS: atom_id res chain seq x y z
N MET A 1 -19.07 16.97 8.25
CA MET A 1 -17.70 17.54 8.30
C MET A 1 -16.82 16.64 7.44
N TRP A 2 -16.14 17.17 6.42
CA TRP A 2 -15.25 16.39 5.57
C TRP A 2 -13.93 16.11 6.30
N SER A 3 -13.32 14.94 6.10
CA SER A 3 -12.06 14.57 6.75
C SER A 3 -10.84 15.20 6.04
N VAL A 4 -9.71 15.31 6.73
CA VAL A 4 -8.43 15.74 6.14
C VAL A 4 -8.07 14.88 4.93
N LEU A 5 -8.32 13.57 5.01
CA LEU A 5 -8.12 12.63 3.89
C LEU A 5 -9.01 12.92 2.69
N TYR A 6 -10.25 13.37 2.91
CA TYR A 6 -11.12 13.76 1.80
C TYR A 6 -10.53 14.95 1.06
N TYR A 7 -10.12 16.00 1.76
CA TYR A 7 -9.51 17.16 1.13
C TYR A 7 -8.18 16.83 0.48
N LEU A 8 -7.32 16.04 1.14
CA LEU A 8 -6.05 15.61 0.57
C LEU A 8 -6.22 14.94 -0.80
N ARG A 9 -7.27 14.13 -0.97
CA ARG A 9 -7.53 13.37 -2.20
C ARG A 9 -8.32 14.13 -3.26
N ASN A 10 -9.21 15.03 -2.87
CA ASN A 10 -10.17 15.66 -3.79
C ASN A 10 -9.91 17.15 -4.00
N ASP A 11 -9.29 17.83 -3.04
CA ASP A 11 -9.03 19.27 -3.09
C ASP A 11 -7.85 19.65 -2.16
N PRO A 12 -6.62 19.20 -2.49
CA PRO A 12 -5.44 19.44 -1.66
C PRO A 12 -5.07 20.92 -1.56
N ASP A 13 -5.51 21.75 -2.51
CA ASP A 13 -5.24 23.20 -2.51
C ASP A 13 -5.91 23.92 -1.35
N LYS A 14 -7.06 23.43 -0.86
CA LYS A 14 -7.64 23.93 0.39
C LYS A 14 -6.74 23.69 1.59
N LEU A 15 -6.06 22.55 1.65
CA LEU A 15 -5.09 22.26 2.72
C LEU A 15 -3.86 23.16 2.57
N ARG A 16 -3.33 23.30 1.34
CA ARG A 16 -2.18 24.19 1.07
C ARG A 16 -2.46 25.64 1.44
N TRP A 17 -3.65 26.14 1.10
CA TRP A 17 -4.09 27.49 1.48
C TRP A 17 -4.20 27.64 3.00
N SER A 18 -4.80 26.67 3.70
CA SER A 18 -4.86 26.66 5.17
C SER A 18 -3.47 26.71 5.80
N GLN A 19 -2.51 25.92 5.30
CA GLN A 19 -1.12 25.95 5.78
C GLN A 19 -0.48 27.33 5.55
N ARG A 20 -0.63 27.90 4.35
CA ARG A 20 -0.07 29.20 3.99
C ARG A 20 -0.59 30.32 4.89
N VAL A 21 -1.90 30.38 5.12
CA VAL A 21 -2.53 31.42 5.96
C VAL A 21 -2.07 31.32 7.42
N ARG A 22 -1.69 30.12 7.87
CA ARG A 22 -1.14 29.87 9.21
C ARG A 22 0.37 30.08 9.30
N GLY A 23 1.05 30.44 8.20
CA GLY A 23 2.51 30.54 8.14
C GLY A 23 3.22 29.18 8.28
N ALA A 24 2.50 28.08 8.08
CA ALA A 24 3.05 26.73 8.13
C ALA A 24 3.64 26.33 6.76
N ASP A 25 4.54 25.34 6.78
CA ASP A 25 5.10 24.79 5.55
C ASP A 25 4.01 24.07 4.74
N VAL A 26 3.89 24.43 3.47
CA VAL A 26 2.93 23.86 2.51
C VAL A 26 3.43 22.52 1.97
N SER A 27 4.74 22.27 2.00
CA SER A 27 5.37 21.04 1.52
C SER A 27 4.86 19.79 2.26
N ILE A 28 4.36 19.97 3.49
CA ILE A 28 3.76 18.89 4.28
C ILE A 28 2.53 18.28 3.60
N VAL A 29 1.77 19.08 2.84
CA VAL A 29 0.59 18.61 2.10
C VAL A 29 1.02 17.75 0.91
N ASP A 30 2.09 18.14 0.23
CA ASP A 30 2.64 17.36 -0.87
C ASP A 30 3.21 16.02 -0.38
N LYS A 31 3.91 16.05 0.77
CA LYS A 31 4.38 14.83 1.44
C LYS A 31 3.22 13.92 1.86
N ALA A 32 2.16 14.48 2.45
CA ALA A 32 0.96 13.75 2.82
C ALA A 32 0.31 13.06 1.61
N LEU A 33 0.24 13.77 0.48
CA LEU A 33 -0.36 13.27 -0.77
C LEU A 33 0.46 12.13 -1.38
N ALA A 34 1.79 12.25 -1.36
CA ALA A 34 2.70 11.20 -1.82
C ALA A 34 2.56 9.92 -0.97
N LEU A 35 2.57 10.06 0.36
CA LEU A 35 2.39 8.95 1.29
C LEU A 35 1.00 8.28 1.15
N ASP A 36 -0.07 9.06 0.99
CA ASP A 36 -1.41 8.50 0.74
C ASP A 36 -1.48 7.72 -0.58
N SER A 37 -0.81 8.21 -1.62
CA SER A 37 -0.76 7.55 -2.92
C SER A 37 0.04 6.25 -2.86
N GLU A 38 1.19 6.26 -2.18
CA GLU A 38 2.00 5.06 -1.96
C GLU A 38 1.25 4.02 -1.12
N TRP A 39 0.59 4.43 -0.03
CA TRP A 39 -0.23 3.54 0.80
C TRP A 39 -1.35 2.86 0.00
N ARG A 40 -2.06 3.62 -0.86
CA ARG A 40 -3.12 3.06 -1.72
C ARG A 40 -2.56 2.07 -2.74
N ARG A 41 -1.40 2.37 -3.34
CA ARG A 41 -0.71 1.48 -4.27
C ARG A 41 -0.29 0.18 -3.58
N LEU A 42 0.31 0.27 -2.40
CA LEU A 42 0.75 -0.90 -1.62
C LEU A 42 -0.43 -1.78 -1.21
N LYS A 43 -1.55 -1.18 -0.81
CA LYS A 43 -2.78 -1.95 -0.53
C LYS A 43 -3.26 -2.74 -1.75
N ALA A 44 -3.34 -2.09 -2.91
CA ALA A 44 -3.74 -2.77 -4.14
C ALA A 44 -2.78 -3.92 -4.50
N GLN A 45 -1.47 -3.68 -4.37
CA GLN A 45 -0.44 -4.71 -4.61
C GLN A 45 -0.56 -5.90 -3.64
N ILE A 46 -0.80 -5.64 -2.36
CA ILE A 46 -0.99 -6.70 -1.35
C ILE A 46 -2.23 -7.54 -1.67
N ASP A 47 -3.32 -6.90 -2.08
CA ASP A 47 -4.55 -7.60 -2.44
C ASP A 47 -4.35 -8.48 -3.70
N GLU A 48 -3.59 -7.99 -4.68
CA GLU A 48 -3.19 -8.76 -5.87
C GLU A 48 -2.29 -9.94 -5.52
N LEU A 49 -1.26 -9.73 -4.70
CA LEU A 49 -0.39 -10.81 -4.20
C LEU A 49 -1.19 -11.87 -3.43
N ARG A 50 -2.14 -11.46 -2.59
CA ARG A 50 -3.03 -12.40 -1.87
C ARG A 50 -3.88 -13.22 -2.83
N HIS A 51 -4.38 -12.60 -3.90
CA HIS A 51 -5.11 -13.29 -4.95
C HIS A 51 -4.22 -14.33 -5.65
N GLU A 52 -3.03 -13.93 -6.11
CA GLU A 52 -2.07 -14.80 -6.76
C GLU A 52 -1.67 -15.99 -5.86
N ARG A 53 -1.42 -15.75 -4.57
CA ARG A 53 -1.15 -16.80 -3.57
C ARG A 53 -2.29 -17.82 -3.53
N ASN A 54 -3.54 -17.36 -3.49
CA ASN A 54 -4.70 -18.25 -3.40
C ASN A 54 -4.88 -19.07 -4.69
N VAL A 55 -4.64 -18.46 -5.85
CA VAL A 55 -4.62 -19.16 -7.15
C VAL A 55 -3.53 -20.23 -7.15
N LEU A 56 -2.34 -19.89 -6.68
CA LEU A 56 -1.21 -20.81 -6.62
C LEU A 56 -1.45 -21.97 -5.64
N ALA A 57 -2.06 -21.71 -4.48
CA ALA A 57 -2.48 -22.74 -3.54
C ALA A 57 -3.47 -23.73 -4.19
N SER A 58 -4.42 -23.23 -4.99
CA SER A 58 -5.35 -24.08 -5.74
C SER A 58 -4.64 -24.92 -6.82
N LYS A 59 -3.64 -24.35 -7.50
CA LYS A 59 -2.80 -25.07 -8.46
C LYS A 59 -2.00 -26.19 -7.79
N ILE A 60 -1.36 -25.90 -6.64
CA ILE A 60 -0.59 -26.88 -5.86
C ILE A 60 -1.46 -28.07 -5.45
N ALA A 61 -2.70 -27.83 -5.02
CA ALA A 61 -3.62 -28.89 -4.62
C ALA A 61 -3.98 -29.85 -5.77
N LYS A 62 -3.90 -29.39 -7.02
CA LYS A 62 -4.23 -30.16 -8.24
C LYS A 62 -2.99 -30.67 -8.98
N ALA A 63 -1.79 -30.24 -8.58
CA ALA A 63 -0.56 -30.52 -9.29
C ALA A 63 -0.08 -31.96 -9.06
N LYS A 64 0.57 -32.51 -10.09
CA LYS A 64 1.28 -33.79 -9.97
C LYS A 64 2.52 -33.64 -9.07
N PRO A 65 3.01 -34.74 -8.46
CA PRO A 65 4.21 -34.70 -7.63
C PRO A 65 5.42 -34.06 -8.32
N GLU A 66 5.57 -34.27 -9.64
CA GLU A 66 6.67 -33.70 -10.44
C GLU A 66 6.61 -32.17 -10.55
N GLU A 67 5.41 -31.57 -10.61
CA GLU A 67 5.20 -30.12 -10.78
C GLU A 67 5.10 -29.39 -9.44
N ARG A 68 4.78 -30.11 -8.37
CA ARG A 68 4.55 -29.57 -7.04
C ARG A 68 5.76 -28.84 -6.46
N GLY A 69 6.97 -29.32 -6.74
CA GLY A 69 8.20 -28.70 -6.27
C GLY A 69 8.37 -27.26 -6.77
N ALA A 70 8.16 -27.02 -8.07
CA ALA A 70 8.27 -25.70 -8.68
C ALA A 70 7.22 -24.73 -8.13
N LEU A 71 5.98 -25.19 -7.97
CA LEU A 71 4.88 -24.38 -7.45
C LEU A 71 5.06 -24.01 -5.97
N VAL A 72 5.64 -24.89 -5.16
CA VAL A 72 5.97 -24.59 -3.76
C VAL A 72 7.05 -23.52 -3.66
N GLU A 73 8.07 -23.57 -4.52
CA GLU A 73 9.10 -22.53 -4.55
C GLU A 73 8.55 -21.18 -5.01
N GLU A 74 7.63 -21.17 -5.99
CA GLU A 74 6.91 -19.96 -6.39
C GLU A 74 6.07 -19.39 -5.24
N ALA A 75 5.38 -20.25 -4.47
CA ALA A 75 4.58 -19.83 -3.32
C ALA A 75 5.45 -19.20 -2.22
N ARG A 76 6.62 -19.79 -1.95
CA ARG A 76 7.60 -19.21 -1.01
C ARG A 76 8.12 -17.85 -1.44
N ARG A 77 8.38 -17.66 -2.75
CA ARG A 77 8.80 -16.35 -3.27
C ARG A 77 7.70 -15.32 -3.09
N LEU A 78 6.46 -15.68 -3.42
CA LEU A 78 5.31 -14.82 -3.28
C LEU A 78 5.04 -14.43 -1.82
N GLU A 79 5.16 -15.37 -0.89
CA GLU A 79 5.06 -15.09 0.55
C GLU A 79 6.09 -14.07 1.03
N ARG A 80 7.35 -14.14 0.54
CA ARG A 80 8.38 -13.15 0.86
C ARG A 80 8.01 -11.77 0.33
N THR A 81 7.58 -11.69 -0.92
CA THR A 81 7.15 -10.42 -1.54
C THR A 81 5.94 -9.83 -0.81
N LEU A 82 4.99 -10.67 -0.40
CA LEU A 82 3.84 -10.24 0.39
C LEU A 82 4.27 -9.68 1.76
N ALA A 83 5.16 -10.37 2.46
CA ALA A 83 5.68 -9.90 3.75
C ALA A 83 6.46 -8.57 3.63
N GLU A 84 7.26 -8.41 2.59
CA GLU A 84 7.97 -7.16 2.29
C GLU A 84 6.99 -6.02 1.98
N ALA A 85 5.96 -6.28 1.19
CA ALA A 85 4.93 -5.29 0.88
C ALA A 85 4.11 -4.90 2.13
N GLU A 86 3.74 -5.87 2.98
CA GLU A 86 3.04 -5.60 4.25
C GLU A 86 3.89 -4.80 5.22
N LYS A 87 5.20 -5.10 5.32
CA LYS A 87 6.14 -4.29 6.10
C LYS A 87 6.21 -2.86 5.58
N ARG A 88 6.36 -2.68 4.26
CA ARG A 88 6.41 -1.35 3.65
C ARG A 88 5.10 -0.59 3.85
N LEU A 89 3.95 -1.27 3.76
CA LEU A 89 2.65 -0.66 4.02
C LEU A 89 2.57 -0.12 5.46
N SER A 90 3.05 -0.89 6.44
CA SER A 90 3.08 -0.47 7.85
C SER A 90 3.98 0.75 8.07
N GLU A 91 5.15 0.79 7.43
CA GLU A 91 6.07 1.94 7.48
C GLU A 91 5.41 3.21 6.88
N VAL A 92 4.84 3.08 5.67
CA VAL A 92 4.18 4.19 4.99
C VAL A 92 2.94 4.66 5.75
N GLU A 93 2.18 3.76 6.36
CA GLU A 93 1.04 4.11 7.21
C GLU A 93 1.48 4.92 8.43
N ALA A 94 2.52 4.48 9.14
CA ALA A 94 3.07 5.23 10.27
C ALA A 94 3.64 6.60 9.85
N GLU A 95 4.31 6.69 8.71
CA GLU A 95 4.78 7.97 8.17
C GLU A 95 3.62 8.90 7.79
N ARG A 96 2.58 8.34 7.16
CA ARG A 96 1.37 9.07 6.77
C ARG A 96 0.62 9.61 7.98
N GLU A 97 0.47 8.83 9.04
CA GLU A 97 -0.18 9.26 10.29
C GLU A 97 0.59 10.36 11.01
N ARG A 98 1.92 10.40 10.91
CA ARG A 98 2.73 11.49 11.50
C ARG A 98 2.60 12.81 10.74
N VAL A 99 2.25 12.75 9.47
CA VAL A 99 2.21 13.91 8.56
C VAL A 99 0.81 14.51 8.46
N LEU A 100 -0.24 13.72 8.72
CA LEU A 100 -1.65 14.12 8.73
C LEU A 100 -2.12 14.67 10.07
#